data_AF-A0A853FC47-F1
#
_entry.id   AF-A0A853FC47-F1
#
_cell.length_a   1.000
_cell.length_b   1.000
_cell.length_c   1.000
_cell.angle_alpha   90.00
_cell.angle_beta   90.00
_cell.angle_gamma   90.00
#
_symmetry.space_group_name_H-M   'P 1'
#
loop_
_entity.id
_entity.type
_entity.pdbx_description
1 polymer ?
#
loop_
_entity_poly.entity_id
_entity_poly.type
_entity_poly.pdbx_seq_one_letter_code
_entity_poly.pdbx_strand_id
1 'polypeptide(L)'
;MIEPRILYFVHVPKTAGTSFRVAAEKAYGSESIACDYGLQSGKTHVDIKGLACNNDLFALLSKFQNSKIRMIAGHVPVSKYLPIIPAENIITFVRHPLSQIISHFEHHRRHNKKFNKNFFDYIKSPEANNFQSRLLAGIPLETIGLLGVTERYSESLAVLNRKFGTDFLEYYENKKPLEKNLNLCLDNDIIQAILDANKEDIRLLKRANELLDIRLEMERNGSPFVHGKLLNITTRSLRGFAYYGCNSEPVEVQCLVNGTLYGKPVRATQFRPLLLSARPPRRGCVGFDIEFKPLLKPGDTVVCKVVGSNQTIFSHNIEGEA
;
A
#
# COMPACT_ATOMS: atom_id res chain seq x y z
N MET A 1 13.24 14.74 -20.04
CA MET A 1 13.68 13.34 -19.90
C MET A 1 12.76 12.66 -18.90
N ILE A 2 12.21 11.49 -19.22
CA ILE A 2 11.44 10.69 -18.27
C ILE A 2 12.48 10.08 -17.32
N GLU A 3 12.41 10.39 -16.02
CA GLU A 3 13.29 9.76 -15.03
C GLU A 3 13.13 8.23 -15.10
N PRO A 4 14.23 7.45 -15.09
CA PRO A 4 14.12 6.00 -15.09
C PRO A 4 13.33 5.54 -13.86
N ARG A 5 12.31 4.72 -14.10
CA ARG A 5 11.34 4.29 -13.09
C ARG A 5 11.98 3.26 -12.15
N ILE A 6 12.42 3.71 -10.97
CA ILE A 6 12.85 2.82 -9.89
C ILE A 6 11.64 2.45 -9.03
N LEU A 7 11.46 1.16 -8.79
CA LEU A 7 10.42 0.63 -7.91
C LEU A 7 10.93 0.56 -6.48
N TYR A 8 10.03 0.74 -5.52
CA TYR A 8 10.33 0.51 -4.12
C TYR A 8 9.41 -0.56 -3.55
N PHE A 9 9.98 -1.73 -3.29
CA PHE A 9 9.30 -2.83 -2.62
C PHE A 9 9.47 -2.73 -1.10
N VAL A 10 8.41 -2.26 -0.42
CA VAL A 10 8.31 -2.34 1.04
C VAL A 10 8.07 -3.80 1.39
N HIS A 11 9.16 -4.52 1.69
CA HIS A 11 9.11 -5.93 2.00
C HIS A 11 8.63 -6.09 3.45
N VAL A 12 7.32 -6.21 3.65
CA VAL A 12 6.76 -6.56 4.96
C VAL A 12 7.13 -8.02 5.28
N PRO A 13 7.78 -8.31 6.42
CA PRO A 13 8.05 -9.67 6.83
C PRO A 13 6.81 -10.59 6.79
N LYS A 14 7.00 -11.75 6.17
CA LYS A 14 6.05 -12.89 6.13
C LYS A 14 4.77 -12.68 5.31
N THR A 15 4.81 -11.79 4.33
CA THR A 15 3.70 -11.51 3.39
C THR A 15 4.06 -11.92 1.94
N ALA A 16 4.65 -13.11 1.77
CA ALA A 16 5.18 -13.59 0.49
C ALA A 16 6.27 -12.70 -0.17
N GLY A 17 6.85 -11.76 0.56
CA GLY A 17 7.83 -10.84 -0.01
C GLY A 17 9.16 -11.47 -0.46
N THR A 18 9.59 -12.58 0.15
CA THR A 18 10.73 -13.35 -0.39
C THR A 18 10.41 -13.89 -1.78
N SER A 19 9.20 -14.44 -1.97
CA SER A 19 8.78 -14.95 -3.27
C SER A 19 8.80 -13.86 -4.33
N PHE A 20 8.20 -12.72 -4.02
CA PHE A 20 8.17 -11.59 -4.94
C PHE A 20 9.58 -11.05 -5.24
N ARG A 21 10.45 -10.91 -4.23
CA ARG A 21 11.84 -10.49 -4.45
C ARG A 21 12.57 -11.46 -5.38
N VAL A 22 12.43 -12.78 -5.20
CA VAL A 22 13.05 -13.77 -6.09
C VAL A 22 12.49 -13.69 -7.51
N ALA A 23 11.18 -13.47 -7.67
CA ALA A 23 10.59 -13.25 -8.99
C ALA A 23 11.18 -11.99 -9.66
N ALA A 24 11.38 -10.93 -8.89
CA ALA A 24 12.00 -9.70 -9.39
C ALA A 24 13.49 -9.85 -9.72
N GLU A 25 14.25 -10.59 -8.90
CA GLU A 25 15.66 -10.93 -9.17
C GLU A 25 15.78 -11.75 -10.46
N LYS A 26 14.87 -12.69 -10.70
CA LYS A 26 14.84 -13.47 -11.95
C LYS A 26 14.51 -12.61 -13.18
N ALA A 27 13.61 -11.64 -13.04
CA ALA A 27 13.18 -10.80 -14.16
C ALA A 27 14.15 -9.65 -14.48
N TYR A 28 14.75 -9.03 -13.47
CA TYR A 28 15.64 -7.88 -13.64
C TYR A 28 17.13 -8.19 -13.53
N GLY A 29 17.51 -9.37 -13.03
CA GLY A 29 18.86 -9.66 -12.57
C GLY A 29 19.05 -9.23 -11.11
N SER A 30 19.76 -10.05 -10.33
CA SER A 30 19.98 -9.80 -8.89
C SER A 30 20.74 -8.49 -8.63
N GLU A 31 21.63 -8.09 -9.53
CA GLU A 31 22.40 -6.84 -9.47
C GLU A 31 21.53 -5.59 -9.70
N SER A 32 20.32 -5.76 -10.25
CA SER A 32 19.36 -4.69 -10.45
C SER A 32 18.49 -4.43 -9.21
N ILE A 33 18.68 -5.21 -8.13
CA ILE A 33 17.89 -5.13 -6.89
C ILE A 33 18.77 -4.61 -5.75
N ALA A 34 18.56 -3.36 -5.34
CA ALA A 34 19.23 -2.78 -4.18
C ALA A 34 18.49 -3.18 -2.89
N CYS A 35 19.07 -4.09 -2.11
CA CYS A 35 18.47 -4.56 -0.87
C CYS A 35 18.76 -3.63 0.33
N ASP A 36 17.79 -3.47 1.23
CA ASP A 36 17.93 -2.75 2.51
C ASP A 36 17.39 -3.57 3.68
N TYR A 37 18.29 -4.21 4.41
CA TYR A 37 17.98 -5.02 5.59
C TYR A 37 18.71 -4.49 6.83
N GLY A 38 19.06 -3.20 6.84
CA GLY A 38 19.81 -2.56 7.92
C GLY A 38 21.33 -2.67 7.79
N LEU A 39 22.07 -1.82 8.50
CA LEU A 39 23.52 -1.64 8.34
C LEU A 39 24.34 -2.90 8.64
N GLN A 40 23.90 -3.69 9.61
CA GLN A 40 24.57 -4.92 10.05
C GLN A 40 24.34 -6.10 9.09
N SER A 41 23.40 -5.98 8.15
CA SER A 41 23.13 -7.06 7.20
C SER A 41 24.16 -7.06 6.07
N GLY A 42 24.75 -8.22 5.82
CA GLY A 42 25.59 -8.45 4.63
C GLY A 42 24.82 -8.31 3.31
N LYS A 43 23.48 -8.38 3.34
CA LYS A 43 22.61 -8.25 2.16
C LYS A 43 22.30 -6.80 1.80
N THR A 44 22.58 -5.83 2.67
CA THR A 44 22.27 -4.43 2.40
C THR A 44 23.25 -3.87 1.36
N HIS A 45 22.71 -3.24 0.33
CA HIS A 45 23.47 -2.65 -0.78
C HIS A 45 24.50 -1.64 -0.28
N VAL A 46 25.70 -1.61 -0.89
CA VAL A 46 26.82 -0.78 -0.44
C VAL A 46 26.48 0.71 -0.41
N ASP A 47 25.84 1.24 -1.46
CA ASP A 47 25.43 2.66 -1.47
C ASP A 47 24.35 2.99 -0.43
N ILE A 48 23.49 2.02 -0.07
CA ILE A 48 22.50 2.20 0.98
C ILE A 48 23.19 2.23 2.36
N LYS A 49 24.22 1.40 2.58
CA LYS A 49 25.06 1.51 3.78
C LYS A 49 25.74 2.87 3.87
N GLY A 50 26.17 3.43 2.74
CA GLY A 50 26.77 4.76 2.65
C GLY A 50 25.85 5.89 3.15
N LEU A 51 24.52 5.69 3.19
CA LEU A 51 23.60 6.66 3.81
C LEU A 51 23.88 6.87 5.29
N ALA A 52 24.47 5.90 6.00
CA ALA A 52 24.82 6.07 7.42
C ALA A 52 25.85 7.19 7.64
N CYS A 53 26.69 7.48 6.63
CA CYS A 53 27.72 8.49 6.71
C CYS A 53 27.22 9.86 6.22
N ASN A 54 26.50 9.89 5.09
CA ASN A 54 26.18 11.15 4.40
C ASN A 54 24.71 11.58 4.52
N ASN A 55 23.81 10.65 4.88
CA ASN A 55 22.36 10.84 4.95
C ASN A 55 21.74 11.58 3.75
N ASP A 56 22.25 11.32 2.53
CA ASP A 56 21.81 11.98 1.30
C ASP A 56 21.04 11.01 0.39
N LEU A 57 19.72 11.01 0.52
CA LEU A 57 18.82 10.22 -0.33
C LEU A 57 18.81 10.69 -1.78
N PHE A 58 19.02 11.98 -2.04
CA PHE A 58 18.96 12.53 -3.39
C PHE A 58 20.19 12.12 -4.21
N ALA A 59 21.38 12.13 -3.59
CA ALA A 59 22.58 11.55 -4.19
C ALA A 59 22.44 10.04 -4.43
N LEU A 60 21.80 9.30 -3.51
CA LEU A 60 21.51 7.88 -3.72
C LEU A 60 20.59 7.66 -4.94
N LEU A 61 19.51 8.45 -5.05
CA LEU A 61 18.63 8.41 -6.22
C LEU A 61 19.42 8.64 -7.50
N SER A 62 20.25 9.70 -7.52
CA SER A 62 21.07 10.05 -8.68
C SER A 62 22.02 8.91 -9.08
N LYS A 63 22.66 8.26 -8.12
CA LYS A 63 23.49 7.06 -8.36
C LYS A 63 22.66 5.93 -8.96
N PHE A 64 21.49 5.65 -8.39
CA PHE A 64 20.64 4.55 -8.85
C PHE A 64 20.07 4.79 -10.25
N GLN A 65 19.67 6.01 -10.56
CA GLN A 65 19.19 6.40 -11.90
C GLN A 65 20.28 6.24 -12.97
N ASN A 66 21.55 6.41 -12.61
CA ASN A 66 22.72 6.22 -13.49
C ASN A 66 23.30 4.79 -13.43
N SER A 67 22.54 3.83 -12.90
CA SER A 67 22.99 2.45 -12.72
C SER A 67 21.99 1.44 -13.33
N LYS A 68 22.27 0.14 -13.13
CA LYS A 68 21.34 -0.94 -13.48
C LYS A 68 20.19 -1.11 -12.48
N ILE A 69 20.21 -0.40 -11.33
CA ILE A 69 19.17 -0.56 -10.31
C ILE A 69 17.79 -0.25 -10.89
N ARG A 70 16.86 -1.20 -10.67
CA ARG A 70 15.45 -1.12 -11.05
C ARG A 70 14.52 -1.16 -9.84
N MET A 71 14.96 -1.75 -8.74
CA MET A 71 14.14 -1.86 -7.54
C MET A 71 14.97 -1.74 -6.27
N ILE A 72 14.43 -1.03 -5.28
CA ILE A 72 14.87 -1.07 -3.88
C ILE A 72 13.95 -2.03 -3.13
N ALA A 73 14.50 -2.95 -2.32
CA ALA A 73 13.69 -3.92 -1.57
C ALA A 73 14.20 -4.09 -0.14
N GLY A 74 13.33 -3.97 0.86
CA GLY A 74 13.81 -4.03 2.24
C GLY A 74 12.76 -4.05 3.32
N HIS A 75 13.17 -4.46 4.53
CA HIS A 75 12.36 -4.43 5.75
C HIS A 75 12.42 -3.05 6.39
N VAL A 76 12.08 -2.02 5.62
CA VAL A 76 12.15 -0.63 6.05
C VAL A 76 10.82 0.08 5.81
N PRO A 77 10.48 1.11 6.61
CA PRO A 77 9.21 1.81 6.46
C PRO A 77 9.09 2.48 5.09
N VAL A 78 7.86 2.64 4.62
CA VAL A 78 7.54 3.33 3.36
C VAL A 78 8.12 4.75 3.33
N SER A 79 8.13 5.42 4.48
CA SER A 79 8.64 6.79 4.63
C SER A 79 10.12 6.97 4.30
N LYS A 80 10.94 5.91 4.36
CA LYS A 80 12.39 6.00 4.15
C LYS A 80 12.75 6.49 2.74
N TYR A 81 12.08 5.95 1.72
CA TYR A 81 12.38 6.24 0.32
C TYR A 81 11.30 7.08 -0.37
N LEU A 82 10.19 7.35 0.32
CA LEU A 82 9.12 8.21 -0.18
C LEU A 82 9.58 9.60 -0.69
N PRO A 83 10.58 10.28 -0.09
CA PRO A 83 11.06 11.55 -0.63
C PRO A 83 11.62 11.44 -2.06
N ILE A 84 12.22 10.30 -2.41
CA ILE A 84 12.91 10.09 -3.68
C ILE A 84 12.17 9.15 -4.64
N ILE A 85 11.23 8.33 -4.15
CA ILE A 85 10.41 7.42 -4.95
C ILE A 85 8.93 7.81 -4.80
N PRO A 86 8.22 8.16 -5.90
CA PRO A 86 6.79 8.43 -5.87
C PRO A 86 5.98 7.26 -5.32
N ALA A 87 4.90 7.54 -4.58
CA ALA A 87 4.07 6.50 -3.96
C ALA A 87 3.50 5.51 -4.99
N GLU A 88 3.24 5.98 -6.22
CA GLU A 88 2.76 5.16 -7.33
C GLU A 88 3.77 4.12 -7.85
N ASN A 89 5.04 4.23 -7.45
CA ASN A 89 6.12 3.29 -7.74
C ASN A 89 6.44 2.38 -6.54
N ILE A 90 5.66 2.50 -5.47
CA ILE A 90 5.77 1.65 -4.30
C ILE A 90 4.93 0.38 -4.50
N ILE A 91 5.53 -0.75 -4.15
CA ILE A 91 4.94 -2.07 -4.17
C ILE A 91 5.01 -2.60 -2.74
N THR A 92 3.96 -3.26 -2.28
CA THR A 92 3.97 -4.01 -1.03
C THR A 92 2.95 -5.14 -1.08
N PHE A 93 3.10 -6.11 -0.19
CA PHE A 93 2.14 -7.18 0.04
C PHE A 93 1.78 -7.21 1.52
N VAL A 94 0.49 -7.31 1.80
CA VAL A 94 -0.05 -7.51 3.15
C VAL A 94 -0.64 -8.91 3.27
N ARG A 95 -0.91 -9.34 4.51
CA ARG A 95 -1.45 -10.66 4.82
C ARG A 95 -2.41 -10.56 6.00
N HIS A 96 -3.28 -11.55 6.15
CA HIS A 96 -4.08 -11.69 7.37
C HIS A 96 -3.20 -11.59 8.64
N PRO A 97 -3.49 -10.68 9.60
CA PRO A 97 -2.60 -10.38 10.71
C PRO A 97 -2.26 -11.60 11.56
N LEU A 98 -3.26 -12.42 11.92
CA LEU A 98 -3.04 -13.65 12.68
C LEU A 98 -2.03 -14.58 11.98
N SER A 99 -2.17 -14.75 10.67
CA SER A 99 -1.34 -15.65 9.87
C SER A 99 0.07 -15.09 9.67
N GLN A 100 0.20 -13.77 9.55
CA GLN A 100 1.47 -13.06 9.52
C GLN A 100 2.22 -13.23 10.84
N ILE A 101 1.55 -13.00 11.98
CA ILE A 101 2.12 -13.09 13.33
C ILE A 101 2.61 -14.50 13.61
N ILE A 102 1.79 -15.53 13.37
CA ILE A 102 2.19 -16.94 13.55
C ILE A 102 3.40 -17.27 12.66
N SER A 103 3.37 -16.85 11.40
CA SER A 103 4.48 -17.09 10.47
C SER A 103 5.77 -16.39 10.90
N HIS A 104 5.65 -15.22 11.55
CA HIS A 104 6.78 -14.44 12.02
C HIS A 104 7.38 -15.05 13.29
N PHE A 105 6.55 -15.41 14.26
CA PHE A 105 6.95 -16.18 15.44
C PHE A 105 7.73 -17.45 15.06
N GLU A 106 7.15 -18.25 14.17
CA GLU A 106 7.79 -19.49 13.73
C GLU A 106 9.09 -19.25 12.94
N HIS A 107 9.20 -18.12 12.25
CA HIS A 107 10.45 -17.75 11.59
C HIS A 107 11.53 -17.38 12.61
N HIS A 108 11.19 -16.58 13.63
CA HIS A 108 12.10 -16.25 14.73
C HIS A 108 12.57 -17.50 15.47
N ARG A 109 11.65 -18.40 15.85
CA ARG A 109 11.96 -19.66 16.52
C ARG A 109 12.93 -20.54 15.72
N ARG A 110 12.83 -20.54 14.39
CA ARG A 110 13.67 -21.36 13.52
C ARG A 110 15.03 -20.76 13.18
N HIS A 111 15.13 -19.43 13.06
CA HIS A 111 16.31 -18.78 12.48
C HIS A 111 17.05 -17.86 13.44
N ASN A 112 16.44 -17.46 14.56
CA ASN A 112 17.09 -16.64 15.57
C ASN A 112 17.43 -17.49 16.79
N LYS A 113 18.70 -17.94 16.89
CA LYS A 113 19.19 -18.74 18.02
C LYS A 113 19.03 -18.06 19.39
N LYS A 114 18.91 -16.74 19.43
CA LYS A 114 18.70 -15.95 20.66
C LYS A 114 17.21 -15.79 21.02
N PHE A 115 16.30 -16.22 20.15
CA PHE A 115 14.87 -16.11 20.40
C PHE A 115 14.39 -17.24 21.32
N ASN A 116 13.95 -16.88 22.52
CA ASN A 116 13.52 -17.81 23.57
C ASN A 116 12.08 -17.56 24.05
N LYS A 117 11.34 -16.62 23.44
CA LYS A 117 9.95 -16.32 23.82
C LYS A 117 9.04 -17.46 23.38
N ASN A 118 8.08 -17.83 24.22
CA ASN A 118 6.93 -18.62 23.79
C ASN A 118 5.96 -17.74 22.96
N PHE A 119 4.94 -18.35 22.37
CA PHE A 119 4.00 -17.63 21.52
C PHE A 119 3.22 -16.53 22.29
N PHE A 120 2.80 -16.82 23.51
CA PHE A 120 2.04 -15.88 24.36
C PHE A 120 2.85 -14.64 24.75
N ASP A 121 4.14 -14.79 25.01
CA ASP A 121 5.04 -13.67 25.28
C ASP A 121 5.38 -12.89 24.01
N TYR A 122 5.42 -13.58 22.86
CA TYR A 122 5.65 -12.95 21.57
C TYR A 122 4.49 -12.04 21.15
N ILE A 123 3.23 -12.49 21.27
CA ILE A 123 2.06 -11.69 20.88
C ILE A 123 1.85 -10.44 21.77
N LYS A 124 2.45 -10.41 22.96
CA LYS A 124 2.48 -9.22 23.83
C LYS A 124 3.54 -8.20 23.41
N SER A 125 4.48 -8.60 22.54
CA SER A 125 5.56 -7.71 22.12
C SER A 125 5.08 -6.67 21.10
N PRO A 126 5.69 -5.48 21.07
CA PRO A 126 5.35 -4.46 20.08
C PRO A 126 5.49 -4.97 18.64
N GLU A 127 6.42 -5.87 18.37
CA GLU A 127 6.68 -6.46 17.05
C GLU A 127 5.51 -7.29 16.50
N ALA A 128 4.60 -7.75 17.37
CA ALA A 128 3.42 -8.51 17.00
C ALA A 128 2.16 -7.66 16.79
N ASN A 129 2.22 -6.34 17.04
CA ASN A 129 1.05 -5.45 17.00
C ASN A 129 1.15 -4.43 15.86
N ASN A 130 0.14 -4.42 14.99
CA ASN A 130 -0.04 -3.50 13.86
C ASN A 130 1.23 -3.31 13.00
N PHE A 131 2.02 -4.37 12.87
CA PHE A 131 3.36 -4.28 12.30
C PHE A 131 3.32 -3.87 10.83
N GLN A 132 2.35 -4.38 10.06
CA GLN A 132 2.21 -4.08 8.64
C GLN A 132 1.81 -2.61 8.44
N SER A 133 0.87 -2.11 9.24
CA SER A 133 0.39 -0.73 9.21
C SER A 133 1.47 0.26 9.64
N ARG A 134 2.31 -0.09 10.62
CA ARG A 134 3.46 0.75 11.00
C ARG A 134 4.46 0.92 9.87
N LEU A 135 4.73 -0.14 9.10
CA LEU A 135 5.63 -0.05 7.94
C LEU A 135 5.04 0.80 6.81
N LEU A 136 3.73 0.89 6.69
CA LEU A 136 3.03 1.66 5.65
C LEU A 136 2.51 3.02 6.13
N ALA A 137 2.83 3.42 7.36
CA ALA A 137 2.38 4.68 7.93
C ALA A 137 3.00 5.88 7.20
N GLY A 138 2.26 6.99 7.16
CA GLY A 138 2.73 8.28 6.63
C GLY A 138 2.25 8.62 5.21
N ILE A 139 1.52 7.72 4.54
CA ILE A 139 0.86 8.02 3.25
C ILE A 139 -0.55 7.40 3.18
N PRO A 140 -1.46 7.98 2.38
CA PRO A 140 -2.71 7.29 2.05
C PRO A 140 -2.43 6.03 1.22
N LEU A 141 -2.98 4.89 1.64
CA LEU A 141 -2.83 3.61 0.94
C LEU A 141 -3.25 3.68 -0.54
N GLU A 142 -4.22 4.54 -0.83
CA GLU A 142 -4.75 4.80 -2.17
C GLU A 142 -3.71 5.37 -3.13
N THR A 143 -2.62 5.96 -2.62
CA THR A 143 -1.51 6.48 -3.44
C THR A 143 -0.48 5.42 -3.80
N ILE A 144 -0.46 4.28 -3.10
CA ILE A 144 0.53 3.23 -3.32
C ILE A 144 0.31 2.59 -4.70
N GLY A 145 1.40 2.38 -5.42
CA GLY A 145 1.41 1.80 -6.75
C GLY A 145 0.70 0.45 -6.81
N LEU A 146 1.10 -0.47 -5.93
CA LEU A 146 0.42 -1.73 -5.65
C LEU A 146 0.44 -2.04 -4.15
N LEU A 147 -0.75 -2.28 -3.60
CA LEU A 147 -0.96 -2.87 -2.28
C LEU A 147 -1.54 -4.28 -2.49
N GLY A 148 -0.67 -5.27 -2.63
CA GLY A 148 -1.05 -6.66 -2.88
C GLY A 148 -1.50 -7.40 -1.63
N VAL A 149 -2.23 -8.50 -1.82
CA VAL A 149 -2.72 -9.36 -0.73
C VAL A 149 -2.14 -10.76 -0.92
N THR A 150 -1.50 -11.29 0.13
CA THR A 150 -0.80 -12.59 0.08
C THR A 150 -1.74 -13.73 -0.25
N GLU A 151 -2.96 -13.71 0.29
CA GLU A 151 -4.01 -14.68 0.03
C GLU A 151 -4.56 -14.61 -1.42
N ARG A 152 -4.30 -13.49 -2.12
CA ARG A 152 -4.70 -13.21 -3.51
C ARG A 152 -3.47 -12.88 -4.36
N TYR A 153 -2.40 -13.66 -4.18
CA TYR A 153 -1.09 -13.36 -4.74
C TYR A 153 -1.09 -13.30 -6.28
N SER A 154 -1.73 -14.27 -6.94
CA SER A 154 -1.86 -14.32 -8.41
C SER A 154 -2.53 -13.07 -8.98
N GLU A 155 -3.67 -12.67 -8.40
CA GLU A 155 -4.39 -11.45 -8.79
C GLU A 155 -3.53 -10.21 -8.55
N SER A 156 -2.87 -10.13 -7.40
CA SER A 156 -1.97 -9.02 -7.06
C SER A 156 -0.81 -8.91 -8.04
N LEU A 157 -0.22 -10.03 -8.44
CA LEU A 157 0.89 -10.09 -9.37
C LEU A 157 0.46 -9.71 -10.80
N ALA A 158 -0.74 -10.13 -11.23
CA ALA A 158 -1.31 -9.75 -12.52
C ALA A 158 -1.52 -8.23 -12.62
N VAL A 159 -2.07 -7.60 -11.57
CA VAL A 159 -2.24 -6.14 -11.49
C VAL A 159 -0.88 -5.42 -11.51
N LEU A 160 0.10 -5.95 -10.78
CA LEU A 160 1.46 -5.43 -10.76
C LEU A 160 2.08 -5.44 -12.15
N ASN A 161 2.10 -6.61 -12.80
CA ASN A 161 2.69 -6.81 -14.11
C ASN A 161 2.12 -5.87 -15.17
N ARG A 162 0.79 -5.72 -15.18
CA ARG A 162 0.12 -4.76 -16.07
C ARG A 162 0.49 -3.31 -15.77
N LYS A 163 0.45 -2.88 -14.50
CA LYS A 163 0.76 -1.50 -14.10
C LYS A 163 2.19 -1.09 -14.43
N PHE A 164 3.14 -2.00 -14.26
CA PHE A 164 4.57 -1.72 -14.37
C PHE A 164 5.18 -2.17 -15.70
N GLY A 165 4.41 -2.86 -16.56
CA GLY A 165 4.91 -3.41 -17.82
C GLY A 165 5.98 -4.47 -17.57
N THR A 166 5.75 -5.34 -16.59
CA THR A 166 6.69 -6.38 -16.14
C THR A 166 6.10 -7.76 -16.34
N ASP A 167 6.96 -8.78 -16.38
CA ASP A 167 6.55 -10.19 -16.51
C ASP A 167 7.06 -11.02 -15.32
N PHE A 168 6.82 -10.53 -14.09
CA PHE A 168 7.19 -11.31 -12.91
C PHE A 168 6.37 -12.60 -12.86
N LEU A 169 7.08 -13.73 -12.82
CA LEU A 169 6.46 -15.03 -12.74
C LEU A 169 6.05 -15.36 -11.31
N GLU A 170 4.95 -16.08 -11.16
CA GLU A 170 4.56 -16.62 -9.87
C GLU A 170 5.67 -17.53 -9.34
N TYR A 171 6.18 -17.17 -8.16
CA TYR A 171 7.18 -17.99 -7.47
C TYR A 171 6.63 -18.44 -6.12
N TYR A 172 6.38 -19.73 -5.98
CA TYR A 172 5.89 -20.30 -4.74
C TYR A 172 7.02 -20.95 -3.96
N GLU A 173 7.54 -20.26 -2.95
CA GLU A 173 8.41 -20.88 -1.95
C GLU A 173 7.57 -21.22 -0.71
N ASN A 174 7.46 -22.51 -0.38
CA ASN A 174 6.85 -23.00 0.86
C ASN A 174 5.37 -22.58 1.11
N LYS A 175 4.41 -23.12 0.33
CA LYS A 175 2.97 -23.09 0.70
C LYS A 175 2.77 -23.89 2.00
N LYS A 176 2.72 -23.21 3.15
CA LYS A 176 2.17 -23.80 4.37
C LYS A 176 0.76 -23.23 4.59
N PRO A 177 -0.30 -24.05 4.46
CA PRO A 177 -1.67 -23.64 4.79
C PRO A 177 -1.77 -23.06 6.21
N LEU A 178 -2.74 -22.17 6.46
CA LEU A 178 -3.06 -21.68 7.81
C LEU A 178 -3.22 -22.86 8.79
N GLU A 179 -3.97 -23.87 8.36
CA GLU A 179 -4.36 -25.04 9.15
C GLU A 179 -3.16 -25.83 9.68
N LYS A 180 -2.04 -25.86 8.96
CA LYS A 180 -0.82 -26.56 9.42
C LYS A 180 0.12 -25.69 10.27
N ASN A 181 -0.13 -24.38 10.37
CA ASN A 181 0.60 -23.52 11.31
C ASN A 181 -0.09 -23.47 12.68
N LEU A 182 -1.38 -23.82 12.78
CA LEU A 182 -2.07 -24.07 14.06
C LEU A 182 -1.81 -25.51 14.53
N ASN A 183 -0.55 -25.82 14.86
CA ASN A 183 -0.29 -26.82 15.92
C ASN A 183 -0.54 -26.22 17.32
N LEU A 184 -0.89 -24.93 17.38
CA LEU A 184 -1.39 -24.25 18.55
C LEU A 184 -2.93 -24.35 18.49
N CYS A 185 -3.56 -25.20 19.30
CA CYS A 185 -4.97 -25.04 19.63
C CYS A 185 -5.10 -23.69 20.34
N LEU A 186 -5.31 -22.61 19.59
CA LEU A 186 -5.56 -21.30 20.16
C LEU A 186 -7.05 -21.18 20.43
N ASP A 187 -7.41 -20.88 21.67
CA ASP A 187 -8.78 -20.59 22.03
C ASP A 187 -9.27 -19.34 21.30
N ASN A 188 -10.58 -19.28 21.02
CA ASN A 188 -11.20 -18.16 20.31
C ASN A 188 -10.94 -16.81 21.01
N ASP A 189 -10.88 -16.80 22.34
CA ASP A 189 -10.59 -15.59 23.12
C ASP A 189 -9.18 -15.04 22.85
N ILE A 190 -8.20 -15.93 22.67
CA ILE A 190 -6.82 -15.54 22.33
C ILE A 190 -6.76 -15.00 20.90
N ILE A 191 -7.45 -15.66 19.97
CA ILE A 191 -7.54 -15.18 18.58
C ILE A 191 -8.15 -13.78 18.56
N GLN A 192 -9.25 -13.57 19.27
CA GLN A 192 -9.92 -12.28 19.34
C GLN A 192 -9.01 -11.22 19.96
N ALA A 193 -8.30 -11.52 21.05
CA ALA A 193 -7.33 -10.61 21.66
C ALA A 193 -6.19 -10.22 20.69
N ILE A 194 -5.69 -11.16 19.88
CA ILE A 194 -4.68 -10.87 18.85
C ILE A 194 -5.25 -9.94 17.78
N LEU A 195 -6.47 -10.21 17.29
CA LEU A 195 -7.13 -9.38 16.29
C LEU A 195 -7.43 -7.98 16.83
N ASP A 196 -7.83 -7.86 18.10
CA ASP A 196 -8.08 -6.59 18.76
C ASP A 196 -6.81 -5.76 18.94
N ALA A 197 -5.68 -6.40 19.25
CA ALA A 197 -4.38 -5.75 19.27
C ALA A 197 -3.87 -5.33 17.87
N ASN A 198 -4.47 -5.89 16.81
CA ASN A 198 -4.07 -5.70 15.40
C ASN A 198 -5.15 -5.05 14.53
N LYS A 199 -6.04 -4.23 15.12
CA LYS A 199 -7.16 -3.57 14.43
C LYS A 199 -6.73 -2.75 13.22
N GLU A 200 -5.57 -2.08 13.26
CA GLU A 200 -5.10 -1.31 12.11
C GLU A 200 -4.68 -2.21 10.96
N ASP A 201 -4.00 -3.34 11.24
CA ASP A 201 -3.63 -4.30 10.20
C ASP A 201 -4.88 -5.01 9.60
N ILE A 202 -5.94 -5.20 10.39
CA ILE A 202 -7.24 -5.67 9.89
C ILE A 202 -7.87 -4.66 8.94
N ARG A 203 -7.89 -3.36 9.31
CA ARG A 203 -8.39 -2.29 8.42
C ARG A 203 -7.54 -2.16 7.16
N LEU A 204 -6.22 -2.27 7.28
CA LEU A 204 -5.28 -2.29 6.16
C LEU A 204 -5.58 -3.44 5.20
N LEU A 205 -5.75 -4.67 5.72
CA LEU A 205 -6.07 -5.83 4.89
C LEU A 205 -7.41 -5.67 4.18
N LYS A 206 -8.45 -5.20 4.89
CA LYS A 206 -9.75 -4.91 4.29
C LYS A 206 -9.61 -3.91 3.14
N ARG A 207 -8.91 -2.80 3.39
CA ARG A 207 -8.69 -1.77 2.37
C ARG A 207 -7.83 -2.26 1.20
N ALA A 208 -6.85 -3.11 1.45
CA ALA A 208 -6.03 -3.74 0.41
C ALA A 208 -6.87 -4.60 -0.54
N ASN A 209 -7.78 -5.40 0.01
CA ASN A 209 -8.70 -6.21 -0.79
C ASN A 209 -9.63 -5.33 -1.63
N GLU A 210 -10.25 -4.30 -1.04
CA GLU A 210 -11.10 -3.36 -1.78
C GLU A 210 -10.35 -2.67 -2.93
N LEU A 211 -9.11 -2.23 -2.68
CA LEU A 211 -8.28 -1.60 -3.71
C LEU A 211 -7.89 -2.59 -4.82
N LEU A 212 -7.64 -3.85 -4.47
CA LEU A 212 -7.35 -4.90 -5.44
C LEU A 212 -8.58 -5.19 -6.32
N ASP A 213 -9.77 -5.29 -5.72
CA ASP A 213 -11.02 -5.50 -6.45
C ASP A 213 -11.30 -4.37 -7.43
N ILE A 214 -11.14 -3.12 -7.00
CA ILE A 214 -11.30 -1.94 -7.86
C ILE A 214 -10.30 -2.00 -9.02
N ARG A 215 -9.04 -2.34 -8.77
CA ARG A 215 -8.02 -2.42 -9.83
C ARG A 215 -8.37 -3.49 -10.87
N LEU A 216 -8.76 -4.68 -10.41
CA LEU A 216 -9.17 -5.77 -11.30
C LEU A 216 -10.41 -5.39 -12.11
N GLU A 217 -11.37 -4.68 -11.52
CA GLU A 217 -12.54 -4.16 -12.22
C GLU A 217 -12.15 -3.14 -13.30
N MET A 218 -11.30 -2.17 -12.97
CA MET A 218 -10.83 -1.18 -13.93
C MET A 218 -10.08 -1.82 -15.10
N GLU A 219 -9.26 -2.83 -14.81
CA GLU A 219 -8.56 -3.61 -15.83
C GLU A 219 -9.52 -4.38 -16.74
N ARG A 220 -10.54 -5.06 -16.18
CA ARG A 220 -11.57 -5.76 -16.98
C ARG A 220 -12.34 -4.79 -17.89
N ASN A 221 -12.56 -3.57 -17.42
CA ASN A 221 -13.29 -2.54 -18.17
C ASN A 221 -12.38 -1.73 -19.10
N GLY A 222 -11.09 -2.05 -19.21
CA GLY A 222 -10.12 -1.30 -20.02
C GLY A 222 -9.95 0.16 -19.59
N SER A 223 -10.33 0.50 -18.35
CA SER A 223 -10.29 1.85 -17.80
C SER A 223 -9.02 2.06 -16.95
N PRO A 224 -8.39 3.24 -17.00
CA PRO A 224 -7.26 3.53 -16.13
C PRO A 224 -7.73 3.61 -14.66
N PHE A 225 -6.99 2.96 -13.77
CA PHE A 225 -7.21 3.09 -12.33
C PHE A 225 -6.94 4.53 -11.86
N VAL A 226 -7.88 5.09 -11.11
CA VAL A 226 -7.76 6.38 -10.45
C VAL A 226 -7.33 6.19 -9.00
N HIS A 227 -6.22 6.82 -8.64
CA HIS A 227 -5.79 6.97 -7.26
C HIS A 227 -6.62 8.07 -6.61
N GLY A 228 -7.40 7.77 -5.57
CA GLY A 228 -8.22 8.77 -4.92
C GLY A 228 -8.75 8.36 -3.57
N LYS A 229 -9.05 9.34 -2.72
CA LYS A 229 -9.59 9.14 -1.38
C LYS A 229 -10.40 10.35 -0.94
N LEU A 230 -11.39 10.09 -0.08
CA LEU A 230 -11.96 11.11 0.79
C LEU A 230 -10.90 11.58 1.81
N LEU A 231 -10.73 12.90 1.93
CA LEU A 231 -9.89 13.50 2.96
C LEU A 231 -10.72 13.96 4.15
N ASN A 232 -11.86 14.60 3.88
CA ASN A 232 -12.78 15.07 4.91
C ASN A 232 -14.18 15.23 4.34
N ILE A 233 -15.21 15.01 5.16
CA ILE A 233 -16.60 15.29 4.83
C ILE A 233 -17.32 15.85 6.05
N THR A 234 -18.17 16.83 5.81
CA THR A 234 -19.09 17.41 6.79
C THR A 234 -20.45 17.56 6.11
N THR A 235 -21.47 17.96 6.88
CA THR A 235 -22.80 18.29 6.33
C THR A 235 -22.77 19.44 5.31
N ARG A 236 -21.71 20.27 5.31
CA ARG A 236 -21.56 21.45 4.45
C ARG A 236 -20.69 21.20 3.22
N SER A 237 -19.69 20.33 3.33
CA SER A 237 -18.70 20.17 2.27
C SER A 237 -17.99 18.84 2.33
N LEU A 238 -17.48 18.42 1.19
CA LEU A 238 -16.57 17.28 1.07
C LEU A 238 -15.27 17.73 0.40
N ARG A 239 -14.15 17.15 0.83
CA ARG A 239 -12.84 17.34 0.21
C ARG A 239 -12.20 15.98 -0.06
N GLY A 240 -11.69 15.81 -1.27
CA GLY A 240 -10.97 14.60 -1.67
C GLY A 240 -9.79 14.91 -2.59
N PHE A 241 -9.17 13.84 -3.07
CA PHE A 241 -8.23 13.87 -4.19
C PHE A 241 -8.51 12.73 -5.16
N ALA A 242 -8.17 12.95 -6.43
CA ALA A 242 -8.25 11.95 -7.48
C ALA A 242 -7.23 12.26 -8.59
N TYR A 243 -6.46 11.26 -9.02
CA TYR A 243 -5.54 11.39 -10.15
C TYR A 243 -5.32 10.08 -10.90
N TYR A 244 -4.99 10.18 -12.18
CA TYR A 244 -4.46 9.07 -12.95
C TYR A 244 -2.97 8.92 -12.69
N GLY A 245 -2.47 7.71 -12.46
CA GLY A 245 -1.02 7.46 -12.35
C GLY A 245 -0.30 7.41 -13.71
N CYS A 246 -1.04 7.36 -14.82
CA CYS A 246 -0.46 7.18 -16.17
C CYS A 246 -0.40 8.46 -17.00
N ASN A 247 -1.02 9.56 -16.56
CA ASN A 247 -1.07 10.81 -17.29
C ASN A 247 -1.30 12.00 -16.33
N SER A 248 -1.33 13.21 -16.89
CA SER A 248 -1.52 14.45 -16.14
C SER A 248 -2.89 15.09 -16.36
N GLU A 249 -3.86 14.39 -16.96
CA GLU A 249 -5.22 14.93 -17.11
C GLU A 249 -5.91 15.03 -15.74
N PRO A 250 -6.70 16.09 -15.47
CA PRO A 250 -7.50 16.15 -14.26
C PRO A 250 -8.58 15.07 -14.29
N VAL A 251 -8.77 14.38 -13.17
CA VAL A 251 -9.90 13.46 -13.02
C VAL A 251 -11.18 14.27 -12.86
N GLU A 252 -12.22 13.92 -13.62
CA GLU A 252 -13.58 14.39 -13.37
C GLU A 252 -14.29 13.49 -12.38
N VAL A 253 -14.86 14.09 -11.33
CA VAL A 253 -15.51 13.41 -10.22
C VAL A 253 -16.96 13.83 -10.16
N GLN A 254 -17.86 12.86 -10.23
CA GLN A 254 -19.28 13.05 -9.98
C GLN A 254 -19.62 12.62 -8.55
N CYS A 255 -20.48 13.38 -7.89
CA CYS A 255 -20.97 13.09 -6.55
C CYS A 255 -22.43 12.64 -6.62
N LEU A 256 -22.77 11.59 -5.90
CA LEU A 256 -24.14 11.13 -5.73
C LEU A 256 -24.51 11.26 -4.26
N VAL A 257 -25.68 11.83 -3.98
CA VAL A 257 -26.29 11.88 -2.65
C VAL A 257 -27.54 11.02 -2.70
N ASN A 258 -27.62 9.99 -1.84
CA ASN A 258 -28.71 9.01 -1.82
C ASN A 258 -28.98 8.38 -3.20
N GLY A 259 -27.91 8.10 -3.94
CA GLY A 259 -27.98 7.50 -5.29
C GLY A 259 -28.34 8.46 -6.42
N THR A 260 -28.64 9.73 -6.13
CA THR A 260 -28.95 10.75 -7.14
C THR A 260 -27.75 11.66 -7.40
N LEU A 261 -27.48 11.97 -8.67
CA LEU A 261 -26.38 12.90 -9.04
C LEU A 261 -26.59 14.26 -8.36
N TYR A 262 -25.59 14.69 -7.61
CA TYR A 262 -25.56 15.97 -6.92
C TYR A 262 -24.68 16.96 -7.68
N GLY A 263 -25.31 18.01 -8.22
CA GLY A 263 -24.62 19.06 -8.97
C GLY A 263 -24.01 18.56 -10.28
N LYS A 264 -23.06 19.35 -10.82
CA LYS A 264 -22.25 18.97 -11.98
C LYS A 264 -20.97 18.28 -11.51
N PRO A 265 -20.37 17.39 -12.33
CA PRO A 265 -19.05 16.86 -12.03
C PRO A 265 -18.00 17.95 -11.82
N VAL A 266 -17.07 17.71 -10.90
CA VAL A 266 -15.98 18.62 -10.56
C VAL A 266 -14.65 18.07 -11.05
N ARG A 267 -13.74 18.95 -11.47
CA ARG A 267 -12.38 18.55 -11.90
C ARG A 267 -11.43 18.56 -10.70
N ALA A 268 -10.64 17.50 -10.57
CA ALA A 268 -9.63 17.37 -9.53
C ALA A 268 -8.37 18.19 -9.87
N THR A 269 -8.43 19.50 -9.67
CA THR A 269 -7.37 20.46 -10.02
C THR A 269 -6.81 21.25 -8.86
N GLN A 270 -7.41 21.16 -7.68
CA GLN A 270 -7.00 21.94 -6.52
C GLN A 270 -5.72 21.39 -5.89
N PHE A 271 -4.93 22.27 -5.29
CA PHE A 271 -3.68 21.88 -4.63
C PHE A 271 -3.95 21.14 -3.31
N ARG A 272 -3.16 20.08 -3.05
CA ARG A 272 -3.18 19.29 -1.81
C ARG A 272 -1.76 19.18 -1.22
N PRO A 273 -1.34 20.14 -0.37
CA PRO A 273 0.01 20.18 0.17
C PRO A 273 0.42 18.89 0.91
N LEU A 274 -0.51 18.31 1.68
CA LEU A 274 -0.26 17.10 2.47
C LEU A 274 -0.02 15.84 1.60
N LEU A 275 -0.32 15.90 0.30
CA LEU A 275 -0.03 14.81 -0.64
C LEU A 275 1.30 14.97 -1.35
N LEU A 276 2.03 16.08 -1.18
CA LEU A 276 3.31 16.27 -1.86
C LEU A 276 4.33 15.18 -1.53
N SER A 277 4.29 14.61 -0.32
CA SER A 277 5.13 13.48 0.07
C SER A 277 4.85 12.24 -0.80
N ALA A 278 3.60 12.01 -1.21
CA ALA A 278 3.25 10.92 -2.12
C ALA A 278 3.69 11.18 -3.58
N ARG A 279 4.10 12.42 -3.89
CA ARG A 279 4.50 12.90 -5.22
C ARG A 279 3.49 12.54 -6.32
N PRO A 280 2.19 12.85 -6.15
CA PRO A 280 1.21 12.65 -7.21
C PRO A 280 1.56 13.50 -8.45
N PRO A 281 1.01 13.19 -9.63
CA PRO A 281 1.16 14.02 -10.82
C PRO A 281 0.61 15.42 -10.59
N ARG A 282 0.79 16.28 -11.60
CA ARG A 282 0.30 17.68 -11.57
C ARG A 282 0.82 18.47 -10.36
N ARG A 283 1.98 18.09 -9.81
CA ARG A 283 2.63 18.72 -8.64
C ARG A 283 1.68 18.85 -7.43
N GLY A 284 0.79 17.88 -7.21
CA GLY A 284 -0.18 17.92 -6.11
C GLY A 284 -1.49 18.67 -6.40
N CYS A 285 -1.68 19.20 -7.61
CA CYS A 285 -2.93 19.82 -8.06
C CYS A 285 -3.94 18.76 -8.54
N VAL A 286 -4.36 17.91 -7.60
CA VAL A 286 -5.18 16.69 -7.79
C VAL A 286 -6.39 16.63 -6.86
N GLY A 287 -6.71 17.74 -6.21
CA GLY A 287 -7.79 17.86 -5.23
C GLY A 287 -9.12 18.29 -5.85
N PHE A 288 -10.22 17.84 -5.26
CA PHE A 288 -11.55 18.35 -5.55
C PHE A 288 -12.31 18.64 -4.25
N ASP A 289 -13.15 19.68 -4.29
CA ASP A 289 -14.05 20.08 -3.21
C ASP A 289 -15.48 20.17 -3.74
N ILE A 290 -16.45 19.82 -2.90
CA ILE A 290 -17.87 19.93 -3.21
C ILE A 290 -18.57 20.57 -2.03
N GLU A 291 -19.36 21.61 -2.29
CA GLU A 291 -20.22 22.26 -1.29
C GLU A 291 -21.66 21.75 -1.40
N PHE A 292 -22.27 21.44 -0.25
CA PHE A 292 -23.64 20.95 -0.15
C PHE A 292 -24.61 22.09 0.15
N LYS A 293 -25.55 22.33 -0.77
CA LYS A 293 -26.65 23.28 -0.68
C LYS A 293 -27.89 22.60 -1.31
N PRO A 294 -28.86 22.12 -0.51
CA PRO A 294 -28.93 22.19 0.96
C PRO A 294 -27.86 21.34 1.67
N LEU A 295 -27.72 21.55 2.99
CA LEU A 295 -26.84 20.74 3.83
C LEU A 295 -27.25 19.27 3.82
N LEU A 296 -26.27 18.38 3.91
CA LEU A 296 -26.53 16.96 4.13
C LEU A 296 -27.13 16.72 5.52
N LYS A 297 -27.92 15.67 5.62
CA LYS A 297 -28.60 15.23 6.83
C LYS A 297 -27.99 13.93 7.36
N PRO A 298 -28.08 13.67 8.67
CA PRO A 298 -27.81 12.34 9.20
C PRO A 298 -28.56 11.26 8.44
N GLY A 299 -27.86 10.19 8.06
CA GLY A 299 -28.38 9.10 7.24
C GLY A 299 -28.19 9.28 5.73
N ASP A 300 -27.79 10.46 5.25
CA ASP A 300 -27.47 10.64 3.83
C ASP A 300 -26.23 9.80 3.45
N THR A 301 -26.30 9.13 2.31
CA THR A 301 -25.16 8.42 1.72
C THR A 301 -24.55 9.26 0.61
N VAL A 302 -23.25 9.53 0.72
CA VAL A 302 -22.46 10.26 -0.27
C VAL A 302 -21.49 9.32 -0.97
N VAL A 303 -21.56 9.26 -2.30
CA VAL A 303 -20.66 8.45 -3.13
C VAL A 303 -20.01 9.34 -4.18
N CYS A 304 -18.69 9.37 -4.23
CA CYS A 304 -17.96 9.99 -5.35
C CYS A 304 -17.43 8.94 -6.30
N LYS A 305 -17.70 9.16 -7.59
CA LYS A 305 -17.25 8.28 -8.67
C LYS A 305 -16.50 9.06 -9.74
N VAL A 306 -15.61 8.38 -10.45
CA VAL A 306 -14.94 8.92 -11.62
C VAL A 306 -15.91 8.95 -12.80
N VAL A 307 -15.99 10.09 -13.49
CA VAL A 307 -16.77 10.22 -14.72
C VAL A 307 -16.14 9.34 -15.82
N GLY A 308 -16.96 8.61 -16.56
CA GLY A 308 -16.51 7.70 -17.62
C GLY A 308 -16.28 6.26 -17.14
N SER A 309 -15.37 6.05 -16.17
CA SER A 309 -15.08 4.69 -15.67
C SER A 309 -16.03 4.20 -14.59
N ASN A 310 -16.81 5.10 -13.98
CA ASN A 310 -17.69 4.83 -12.84
C ASN A 310 -16.96 4.25 -11.61
N GLN A 311 -15.62 4.34 -11.56
CA GLN A 311 -14.83 3.89 -10.43
C GLN A 311 -15.26 4.62 -9.17
N THR A 312 -15.64 3.89 -8.12
CA THR A 312 -15.95 4.50 -6.83
C THR A 312 -14.66 4.93 -6.13
N ILE A 313 -14.54 6.21 -5.82
CA ILE A 313 -13.40 6.77 -5.07
C ILE A 313 -13.62 6.53 -3.57
N PHE A 314 -14.83 6.82 -3.10
CA PHE A 314 -15.28 6.54 -1.73
C PHE A 314 -16.81 6.47 -1.67
N SER A 315 -17.30 5.82 -0.61
CA SER A 315 -18.69 5.83 -0.17
C SER A 315 -18.71 6.13 1.33
N HIS A 316 -19.56 7.03 1.77
CA HIS A 316 -19.63 7.46 3.17
C HIS A 316 -21.07 7.76 3.57
N ASN A 317 -21.48 7.31 4.75
CA ASN A 317 -22.76 7.65 5.35
C ASN A 317 -22.55 8.78 6.36
N ILE A 318 -23.35 9.83 6.27
CA ILE A 318 -23.32 10.95 7.22
C ILE A 318 -23.88 10.44 8.54
N GLU A 319 -23.02 10.32 9.54
CA GLU A 319 -23.42 9.98 10.90
C GLU A 319 -24.18 11.16 11.53
N GLY A 320 -25.17 10.85 12.37
CA GLY A 320 -25.78 11.85 13.24
C GLY A 320 -24.84 12.19 14.39
N GLU A 321 -24.88 13.42 14.88
CA GLU A 321 -24.37 13.70 16.23
C GLU A 321 -25.16 12.81 17.20
N ALA A 322 -24.47 11.90 17.89
CA ALA A 322 -25.02 11.06 18.94
C ALA A 322 -25.26 11.89 20.21
#